data_AF-A0A2D5H758-F1
#
_entry.id   AF-A0A2D5H758-F1
#
_cell.length_a   1.000
_cell.length_b   1.000
_cell.length_c   1.000
_cell.angle_alpha   90.00
_cell.angle_beta   90.00
_cell.angle_gamma   90.00
#
_symmetry.space_group_name_H-M   'P 1'
#
loop_
_entity.id
_entity.type
_entity.pdbx_description
1 polymer ?
#
loop_
_entity_poly.entity_id
_entity_poly.type
_entity_poly.pdbx_seq_one_letter_code
_entity_poly.pdbx_strand_id
1 'polypeptide(L)'
;MGTYQKDSSYGKQGEVLTDGIGPTGRKVFALDGEAVIFVEMQYEYQPLISASLVGKTAIRSIASYTVRSSRDLSQVYQVNPYNPDPVYSCDKYENAFS
;
A
#
# COMPACT_ATOMS: atom_id res chain seq x y z
N MET A 1 17.81 10.70 -4.39
CA MET A 1 17.47 10.83 -2.95
C MET A 1 15.99 10.55 -2.82
N GLY A 2 15.57 9.54 -2.03
CA GLY A 2 14.14 9.26 -1.77
C GLY A 2 13.61 7.86 -2.11
N THR A 3 14.44 6.84 -2.35
CA THR A 3 13.95 5.49 -2.69
C THR A 3 14.04 4.54 -1.48
N TYR A 4 13.01 4.55 -0.62
CA TYR A 4 12.86 3.53 0.42
C TYR A 4 12.32 2.24 -0.22
N GLN A 5 13.23 1.31 -0.54
CA GLN A 5 12.91 0.03 -1.18
C GLN A 5 12.19 -0.88 -0.18
N LYS A 6 10.86 -0.91 -0.25
CA LYS A 6 10.06 -1.73 0.66
C LYS A 6 8.80 -2.26 0.01
N ASP A 7 8.74 -3.59 -0.10
CA ASP A 7 7.52 -4.30 -0.48
C ASP A 7 6.48 -4.24 0.63
N SER A 8 5.21 -4.31 0.24
CA SER A 8 4.09 -4.52 1.15
C SER A 8 4.38 -5.67 2.10
N SER A 9 4.18 -5.43 3.38
CA SER A 9 4.46 -6.41 4.43
C SER A 9 3.31 -7.39 4.66
N TYR A 10 2.16 -7.19 4.00
CA TYR A 10 0.92 -7.92 4.29
C TYR A 10 0.27 -8.59 3.09
N GLY A 11 0.92 -8.57 1.92
CA GLY A 11 0.48 -9.27 0.72
C GLY A 11 0.87 -8.56 -0.56
N LYS A 12 0.75 -9.27 -1.68
CA LYS A 12 1.02 -8.78 -3.04
C LYS A 12 -0.28 -8.42 -3.76
N GLN A 13 -0.15 -7.62 -4.82
CA GLN A 13 -1.28 -7.35 -5.70
C GLN A 13 -1.85 -8.65 -6.26
N GLY A 14 -3.17 -8.84 -6.14
CA GLY A 14 -3.88 -10.03 -6.62
C GLY A 14 -3.75 -11.27 -5.75
N GLU A 15 -3.06 -11.20 -4.61
CA GLU A 15 -2.96 -12.31 -3.67
C GLU A 15 -4.29 -12.53 -2.92
N VAL A 16 -4.68 -13.80 -2.77
CA VAL A 16 -5.85 -14.18 -1.98
C VAL A 16 -5.43 -14.38 -0.53
N LEU A 17 -5.82 -13.44 0.34
CA LEU A 17 -5.50 -13.45 1.77
C LEU A 17 -6.71 -13.93 2.59
N THR A 18 -6.89 -15.24 2.74
CA THR A 18 -8.04 -15.84 3.46
C THR A 18 -8.09 -15.45 4.94
N ASP A 19 -6.94 -15.23 5.56
CA ASP A 19 -6.82 -14.86 6.99
C ASP A 19 -6.82 -13.34 7.22
N GLY A 20 -7.17 -12.57 6.18
CA GLY A 20 -7.22 -11.11 6.22
C GLY A 20 -5.84 -10.45 6.11
N ILE A 21 -5.86 -9.12 5.99
CA ILE A 21 -4.68 -8.27 5.75
C ILE A 21 -4.29 -7.50 7.02
N GLY A 22 -2.99 -7.32 7.27
CA GLY A 22 -2.47 -6.58 8.44
C GLY A 22 -1.71 -7.44 9.46
N PRO A 23 -1.34 -6.87 10.63
CA PRO A 23 -0.51 -7.56 11.62
C PRO A 23 -1.28 -8.63 12.40
N THR A 24 -0.54 -9.59 12.96
CA THR A 24 -1.09 -10.65 13.82
C THR A 24 -1.91 -10.05 14.98
N GLY A 25 -3.11 -10.59 15.19
CA GLY A 25 -4.06 -10.12 16.21
C GLY A 25 -4.82 -8.84 15.86
N ARG A 26 -4.53 -8.22 14.71
CA ARG A 26 -5.18 -6.99 14.21
C ARG A 26 -5.42 -7.08 12.70
N LYS A 27 -5.94 -8.23 12.27
CA LYS A 27 -6.27 -8.50 10.87
C LYS A 27 -7.56 -7.80 10.48
N VAL A 28 -7.58 -7.29 9.25
CA VAL A 28 -8.72 -6.64 8.63
C VAL A 28 -9.30 -7.59 7.60
N PHE A 29 -10.62 -7.72 7.62
CA PHE A 29 -11.40 -8.54 6.70
C PHE A 29 -12.40 -7.65 5.98
N ALA A 30 -12.66 -7.96 4.72
CA ALA A 30 -13.87 -7.48 4.06
C ALA A 30 -15.02 -8.41 4.45
N LEU A 31 -16.17 -7.81 4.78
CA LEU A 31 -17.42 -8.58 4.95
C LEU A 31 -17.93 -9.01 3.57
N ASP A 32 -18.77 -10.05 3.55
CA ASP A 32 -19.38 -10.53 2.31
C ASP A 32 -20.16 -9.41 1.61
N GLY A 33 -19.82 -9.15 0.34
CA GLY A 33 -20.41 -8.09 -0.46
C GLY A 33 -19.86 -6.68 -0.18
N GLU A 34 -18.90 -6.53 0.74
CA GLU A 34 -18.22 -5.27 1.02
C GLU A 34 -16.77 -5.28 0.53
N ALA A 35 -16.17 -4.10 0.45
CA ALA A 35 -14.76 -3.93 0.18
C ALA A 35 -14.11 -3.04 1.24
N VAL A 36 -12.85 -3.35 1.56
CA VAL A 36 -12.05 -2.57 2.49
C VAL A 36 -10.78 -2.12 1.79
N ILE A 37 -10.48 -0.82 1.89
CA ILE A 37 -9.21 -0.25 1.50
C ILE A 37 -8.25 -0.41 2.67
N PHE A 38 -7.15 -1.13 2.48
CA PHE A 38 -6.06 -1.25 3.43
C PHE A 38 -4.84 -0.47 2.93
N VAL A 39 -4.27 0.38 3.77
CA VAL A 39 -3.10 1.20 3.45
C VAL A 39 -1.99 0.94 4.45
N GLU A 40 -0.80 0.65 3.93
CA GLU A 40 0.44 0.60 4.69
C GLU A 40 1.37 1.72 4.20
N MET A 41 1.87 2.53 5.14
CA MET A 41 2.90 3.53 4.88
C MET A 41 4.16 3.18 5.64
N GLN A 42 5.30 3.18 4.94
CA GLN A 42 6.61 2.96 5.54
C GLN A 42 7.58 4.06 5.10
N TYR A 43 8.25 4.70 6.04
CA TYR A 43 9.26 5.71 5.76
C TYR A 43 10.43 5.61 6.74
N GLU A 44 11.63 5.89 6.25
CA GLU A 44 12.82 5.98 7.08
C GLU A 44 13.04 7.43 7.52
N TYR A 45 13.01 7.67 8.82
CA TYR A 45 13.28 9.00 9.36
C TYR A 45 14.77 9.33 9.20
N GLN A 46 15.06 10.45 8.52
CA GLN A 46 16.41 10.99 8.39
C GLN A 46 16.61 12.10 9.44
N PRO A 47 17.37 11.85 10.53
CA PRO A 47 17.60 12.84 11.58
C PRO A 47 18.45 14.01 11.09
N LEU A 48 18.12 15.22 11.56
CA LEU A 48 18.76 16.47 11.14
C LEU A 48 20.10 16.74 11.83
N ILE A 49 20.33 16.21 13.03
CA ILE A 49 21.46 16.60 13.90
C ILE A 49 22.56 15.53 13.87
N SER A 50 22.23 14.26 14.12
CA SER A 50 23.11 13.11 13.80
C SER A 50 22.35 11.80 13.93
N ALA A 51 22.51 10.90 12.95
CA ALA A 51 21.99 9.54 13.02
C ALA A 51 22.67 8.69 14.11
N SER A 52 23.89 9.05 14.54
CA SER A 52 24.62 8.32 15.58
C SER A 52 24.04 8.51 16.99
N LEU A 53 23.23 9.55 17.21
CA LEU A 53 22.63 9.87 18.51
C LEU A 53 21.20 9.34 18.65
N VAL A 54 20.46 9.26 17.54
CA VAL A 54 19.01 8.98 17.55
C VAL A 54 18.65 7.67 16.85
N GLY A 55 19.59 7.08 16.10
CA GLY A 55 19.31 5.91 15.25
C GLY A 55 18.40 6.27 14.08
N LYS A 56 18.55 5.56 12.96
CA LYS A 56 17.56 5.65 11.88
C LYS A 56 16.34 4.85 12.30
N THR A 57 15.20 5.52 12.43
CA THR A 57 13.95 4.87 12.85
C THR A 57 13.06 4.70 11.63
N ALA A 58 12.68 3.46 11.33
CA ALA A 58 11.63 3.16 10.38
C ALA A 58 10.28 3.46 11.05
N ILE A 59 9.49 4.34 10.45
CA ILE A 59 8.16 4.64 10.91
C ILE A 59 7.17 3.93 9.99
N ARG A 60 6.25 3.22 10.62
CA ARG A 60 5.22 2.41 9.97
C ARG A 60 3.85 2.82 10.46
N SER A 61 2.95 3.08 9.53
CA SER A 61 1.54 3.38 9.83
C SER A 61 0.63 2.49 8.98
N ILE A 62 -0.48 2.07 9.56
CA ILE A 62 -1.51 1.29 8.88
C ILE A 62 -2.87 1.93 9.10
N ALA A 63 -3.71 1.91 8.08
CA ALA A 63 -5.09 2.38 8.14
C ALA A 63 -6.00 1.50 7.28
N SER A 64 -7.28 1.41 7.67
CA SER A 64 -8.29 0.64 6.93
C SER A 64 -9.62 1.37 6.87
N TYR A 65 -10.28 1.35 5.72
CA TYR A 65 -11.55 2.02 5.49
C TYR A 65 -12.51 1.14 4.67
N THR A 66 -13.73 0.93 5.16
CA THR A 66 -14.78 0.27 4.39
C THR A 66 -15.29 1.19 3.27
N VAL A 67 -15.44 0.64 2.08
CA VAL A 67 -15.98 1.35 0.92
C VAL A 67 -17.51 1.46 1.09
N ARG A 68 -18.02 2.69 1.21
CA ARG A 68 -19.46 2.94 1.47
C ARG A 68 -20.37 2.92 0.23
N SER A 69 -19.82 2.84 -0.97
CA SER A 69 -20.62 2.82 -2.21
C SER A 69 -20.72 1.40 -2.74
N SER A 70 -21.90 1.02 -3.24
CA SER A 70 -22.10 -0.22 -3.99
C SER A 70 -21.25 -0.17 -5.25
N ARG A 71 -20.07 -0.77 -5.20
CA ARG A 71 -19.22 -0.99 -6.36
C ARG A 71 -19.44 -2.40 -6.85
N ASP A 72 -19.33 -2.58 -8.15
CA ASP A 72 -19.10 -3.92 -8.67
C ASP A 72 -17.69 -4.35 -8.22
N LEU A 73 -17.63 -5.47 -7.50
CA LEU A 73 -16.40 -6.03 -6.92
C LEU A 73 -15.86 -7.20 -7.76
N SER A 74 -16.50 -7.53 -8.89
CA SER A 74 -16.06 -8.64 -9.74
C SER A 74 -14.72 -8.37 -10.45
N GLN A 75 -14.42 -7.10 -10.75
CA GLN A 75 -13.19 -6.69 -11.41
C GLN A 75 -12.92 -5.18 -11.25
N VAL A 76 -11.68 -4.78 -11.59
CA VAL A 76 -11.31 -3.36 -11.72
C VAL A 76 -11.70 -2.86 -13.11
N TYR A 77 -12.53 -1.82 -13.17
CA TYR A 77 -13.00 -1.23 -14.42
C TYR A 77 -12.17 -0.02 -14.84
N GLN A 78 -11.84 0.05 -16.13
CA GLN A 78 -11.32 1.26 -16.79
C GLN A 78 -12.48 2.21 -17.06
N VAL A 79 -12.27 3.53 -16.90
CA VAL A 79 -13.32 4.53 -17.15
C VAL A 79 -13.69 4.57 -18.64
N ASN A 80 -12.71 4.41 -19.54
CA ASN A 80 -12.93 4.29 -20.98
C ASN A 80 -12.16 3.07 -21.54
N PRO A 81 -12.85 1.99 -21.94
CA PRO A 81 -12.19 0.80 -22.50
C PRO A 81 -11.44 1.06 -23.81
N TYR A 82 -11.86 2.05 -24.60
CA TYR A 82 -11.24 2.40 -25.88
C TYR A 82 -10.07 3.37 -25.73
N ASN A 83 -9.90 3.97 -24.55
CA ASN A 83 -8.75 4.81 -24.19
C ASN A 83 -8.44 4.61 -22.70
N PRO A 84 -7.81 3.48 -22.34
CA PRO A 84 -7.61 3.10 -20.95
C PRO A 84 -6.64 4.05 -20.23
N ASP A 85 -6.88 4.26 -18.95
CA ASP A 85 -6.01 5.08 -18.12
C ASP A 85 -4.67 4.36 -17.89
N PRO A 86 -3.53 5.06 -17.95
CA PRO A 86 -2.24 4.45 -17.67
C PRO A 86 -2.19 3.92 -16.24
N VAL A 87 -1.73 2.67 -16.09
CA VAL A 87 -1.52 2.06 -14.76
C VAL A 87 -0.27 2.70 -14.15
N TYR A 88 -0.47 3.51 -13.12
CA TYR A 88 0.63 4.06 -12.33
C TYR A 88 1.06 3.04 -11.29
N SER A 89 2.32 2.64 -11.39
CA SER A 89 2.93 1.66 -10.53
C SER A 89 4.13 2.33 -9.84
N CYS A 90 4.27 2.15 -8.53
CA CYS A 90 5.38 2.74 -7.76
C CYS A 90 6.64 1.85 -7.75
N ASP A 91 6.60 0.78 -8.55
CA ASP A 91 7.62 -0.24 -8.79
C ASP A 91 8.64 0.19 -9.87
N LYS A 92 8.41 1.33 -10.54
CA LYS A 92 9.44 1.97 -11.35
C LYS A 92 10.45 2.69 -10.47
N TYR A 93 11.48 1.95 -10.08
CA TYR A 93 12.69 2.49 -9.45
C TYR A 93 13.59 3.19 -10.46
N GLU A 94 13.09 4.22 -11.14
CA GLU A 94 13.93 5.02 -12.02
C GLU A 94 14.75 5.99 -11.16
N ASN A 95 16.05 5.70 -11.03
CA ASN A 95 17.02 6.70 -10.58
C ASN A 95 16.95 7.84 -11.59
N ALA A 96 16.33 8.97 -11.21
CA ALA A 96 16.17 10.15 -12.07
C ALA A 96 17.48 10.87 -12.46
N PHE A 97 18.64 10.20 -12.37
CA PHE A 97 19.98 10.74 -12.64
C PHE A 97 20.91 9.70 -13.29
N SER A 98 20.45 9.04 -14.36
CA SER A 98 21.31 8.33 -15.31
C SER A 98 21.43 9.14 -16.60
#